data_AF-A0A511JB04-F1
#
_entry.id   AF-A0A511JB04-F1
#
_cell.length_a   1.000
_cell.length_b   1.000
_cell.length_c   1.000
_cell.angle_alpha   90.00
_cell.angle_beta   90.00
_cell.angle_gamma   90.00
#
_symmetry.space_group_name_H-M   'P 1'
#
loop_
_entity.id
_entity.type
_entity.pdbx_description
1 polymer ?
#
loop_
_entity_poly.entity_id
_entity_poly.type
_entity_poly.pdbx_seq_one_letter_code
_entity_poly.pdbx_strand_id
1 'polypeptide(L)'
;MSRAAQPTGTTGTLVALVVAASTTTDDAVDAFVATLTAAGGDVRVVDLRPTGIDPQARPPRVVRAVNVVRSGARAARRWDADGRALAVAARVVVAADRPAVRAVWATRGWTSAALVNGVPAGVRSLR
;
A
#
# COMPACT_ATOMS: atom_id res chain seq x y z
N MET A 1 -15.67 40.63 -14.12
CA MET A 1 -15.40 39.94 -12.84
C MET A 1 -15.72 38.47 -13.01
N SER A 2 -14.75 37.63 -13.38
CA SER A 2 -14.96 36.18 -13.51
C SER A 2 -13.93 35.49 -12.62
N ARG A 3 -14.43 34.91 -11.53
CA ARG A 3 -13.67 34.19 -10.52
C ARG A 3 -13.16 32.90 -11.16
N ALA A 4 -11.85 32.80 -11.34
CA ALA A 4 -11.21 31.57 -11.78
C ALA A 4 -11.59 30.43 -10.82
N ALA A 5 -12.06 29.32 -11.37
CA ALA A 5 -12.19 28.07 -10.64
C ALA A 5 -10.78 27.66 -10.19
N GLN A 6 -10.48 27.87 -8.91
CA GLN A 6 -9.28 27.33 -8.31
C GLN A 6 -9.40 25.80 -8.32
N PRO A 7 -8.42 25.05 -8.85
CA PRO A 7 -8.40 23.61 -8.65
C PRO A 7 -8.34 23.37 -7.14
N THR A 8 -9.36 22.69 -6.61
CA THR A 8 -9.43 22.28 -5.20
C THR A 8 -8.14 21.53 -4.87
N GLY A 9 -7.26 22.18 -4.14
CA GLY A 9 -5.99 21.59 -3.69
C GLY A 9 -6.30 20.30 -2.96
N THR A 10 -5.56 19.25 -3.31
CA THR A 10 -5.60 17.97 -2.63
C THR A 10 -5.18 18.17 -1.17
N THR A 11 -6.15 18.42 -0.30
CA THR A 11 -5.95 18.76 1.13
C THR A 11 -5.95 17.48 1.99
N GLY A 12 -5.64 16.34 1.38
CA GLY A 12 -5.58 15.05 2.04
C GLY A 12 -4.17 14.76 2.54
N THR A 13 -4.06 14.02 3.64
CA THR A 13 -2.76 13.50 4.07
C THR A 13 -2.27 12.51 3.03
N LEU A 14 -1.07 12.72 2.46
CA LEU A 14 -0.51 11.79 1.47
C LEU A 14 -0.27 10.41 2.09
N VAL A 15 -0.91 9.40 1.52
CA VAL A 15 -0.89 8.00 1.96
C VAL A 15 -0.33 7.13 0.83
N ALA A 16 0.72 6.36 1.13
CA ALA A 16 1.17 5.29 0.25
C ALA A 16 0.49 3.97 0.66
N LEU A 17 -0.42 3.46 -0.17
CA LEU A 17 -1.07 2.17 0.03
C LEU A 17 -0.25 1.08 -0.66
N VAL A 18 0.39 0.21 0.11
CA VAL A 18 1.26 -0.86 -0.40
C VAL A 18 0.48 -2.16 -0.52
N VAL A 19 0.40 -2.70 -1.73
CA VAL A 19 -0.27 -3.97 -2.05
C VAL A 19 0.77 -4.97 -2.52
N ALA A 20 0.72 -6.22 -2.05
CA ALA A 20 1.74 -7.20 -2.40
C ALA A 20 1.23 -8.64 -2.53
N ALA A 21 0.03 -8.95 -2.05
CA ALA A 21 -0.56 -10.26 -2.22
C ALA A 21 -1.06 -10.44 -3.65
N SER A 22 -0.63 -11.52 -4.31
CA SER A 22 -1.08 -11.89 -5.66
C SER A 22 -2.59 -12.18 -5.74
N THR A 23 -3.23 -12.41 -4.59
CA THR A 23 -4.67 -12.67 -4.50
C THR A 23 -5.49 -11.41 -4.24
N THR A 24 -4.86 -10.25 -4.02
CA THR A 24 -5.59 -8.98 -3.87
C THR A 24 -6.04 -8.55 -5.25
N THR A 25 -7.36 -8.57 -5.47
CA THR A 25 -8.00 -8.13 -6.72
C THR A 25 -7.97 -6.61 -6.82
N ASP A 26 -8.09 -6.09 -8.05
CA ASP A 26 -8.14 -4.65 -8.28
C ASP A 26 -9.37 -4.01 -7.60
N ASP A 27 -10.54 -4.68 -7.62
CA ASP A 27 -11.72 -4.25 -6.86
C ASP A 27 -11.45 -4.09 -5.35
N ALA A 28 -10.63 -4.98 -4.77
CA ALA A 28 -10.26 -4.88 -3.37
C ALA A 28 -9.31 -3.69 -3.13
N VAL A 29 -8.39 -3.44 -4.07
CA VAL A 29 -7.51 -2.25 -4.03
C VAL A 29 -8.35 -0.97 -4.10
N ASP A 30 -9.31 -0.90 -5.02
CA ASP A 30 -10.21 0.25 -5.17
C ASP A 30 -11.03 0.49 -3.91
N ALA A 31 -11.55 -0.57 -3.29
CA ALA A 31 -12.26 -0.47 -2.01
C ALA A 31 -11.35 0.07 -0.88
N PHE A 32 -10.09 -0.34 -0.84
CA PHE A 32 -9.11 0.18 0.13
C PHE A 32 -8.79 1.66 -0.10
N VAL A 33 -8.60 2.05 -1.36
CA VAL A 33 -8.37 3.45 -1.75
C VAL A 33 -9.57 4.30 -1.34
N ALA A 34 -10.78 3.91 -1.74
CA ALA A 34 -12.01 4.63 -1.38
C ALA A 34 -12.16 4.80 0.14
N THR A 35 -11.83 3.77 0.91
CA THR A 35 -11.91 3.81 2.38
C THR A 35 -10.94 4.83 2.99
N LEU A 36 -9.69 4.88 2.51
CA LEU A 36 -8.68 5.81 3.01
C LEU A 36 -8.94 7.25 2.53
N THR A 37 -9.42 7.42 1.30
CA THR A 37 -9.82 8.73 0.77
C THR A 37 -11.01 9.30 1.54
N ALA A 38 -12.02 8.48 1.86
CA ALA A 38 -13.14 8.90 2.71
C ALA A 38 -12.71 9.31 4.12
N ALA A 39 -11.56 8.83 4.59
CA ALA A 39 -10.94 9.24 5.84
C ALA A 39 -10.04 10.49 5.73
N GLY A 40 -9.95 11.12 4.56
CA GLY A 40 -9.13 12.32 4.33
C GLY A 40 -7.72 12.03 3.80
N GLY A 41 -7.45 10.82 3.29
CA GLY A 41 -6.18 10.48 2.64
C GLY A 41 -6.12 10.90 1.16
N ASP A 42 -5.00 11.47 0.74
CA ASP A 42 -4.59 11.49 -0.67
C ASP A 42 -3.84 10.18 -0.96
N VAL A 43 -4.51 9.21 -1.56
CA VAL A 43 -4.02 7.83 -1.61
C VAL A 43 -3.33 7.56 -2.93
N ARG A 44 -2.08 7.08 -2.86
CA ARG A 44 -1.35 6.56 -4.01
C ARG A 44 -0.97 5.11 -3.77
N VAL A 45 -1.22 4.27 -4.77
CA VAL A 45 -0.98 2.82 -4.67
C VAL A 45 0.46 2.51 -5.08
N VAL A 46 1.13 1.71 -4.25
CA VAL A 46 2.39 1.04 -4.58
C VAL A 46 2.08 -0.43 -4.78
N ASP A 47 2.07 -0.86 -6.03
CA ASP A 47 1.79 -2.25 -6.39
C ASP A 47 3.07 -3.08 -6.44
N LEU A 48 3.26 -3.94 -5.45
CA LEU A 48 4.37 -4.88 -5.32
C LEU A 48 3.93 -6.32 -5.58
N ARG A 49 2.70 -6.51 -6.11
CA ARG A 49 2.20 -7.83 -6.50
C ARG A 49 3.16 -8.45 -7.51
N PRO A 50 3.36 -9.77 -7.44
CA PRO A 50 4.23 -10.44 -8.40
C PRO A 50 3.62 -10.38 -9.80
N THR A 51 4.37 -9.90 -10.77
CA THR A 51 4.03 -10.02 -12.18
C THR A 51 4.25 -11.47 -12.62
N GLY A 52 3.22 -12.13 -13.16
CA GLY A 52 3.34 -13.45 -13.79
C GLY A 52 3.20 -14.70 -12.90
N ILE A 53 2.40 -14.68 -11.82
CA ILE A 53 2.06 -15.92 -11.11
C ILE A 53 0.72 -16.47 -11.62
N ASP A 54 0.78 -17.69 -12.14
CA ASP A 54 -0.38 -18.50 -12.50
C ASP A 54 -1.34 -18.66 -11.30
N PRO A 55 -2.62 -18.23 -11.42
CA PRO A 55 -3.60 -18.32 -10.34
C PRO A 55 -3.92 -19.76 -9.89
N GLN A 56 -3.50 -20.80 -10.62
CA GLN A 56 -3.78 -22.21 -10.27
C GLN A 56 -2.78 -22.87 -9.32
N ALA A 57 -1.62 -22.28 -9.06
CA ALA A 57 -0.63 -22.88 -8.15
C ALA A 57 -1.04 -22.67 -6.68
N ARG A 58 -1.96 -23.50 -6.17
CA ARG A 58 -2.39 -23.50 -4.76
C ARG A 58 -1.55 -24.51 -3.97
N PRO A 59 -0.45 -24.12 -3.31
CA PRO A 59 0.33 -25.07 -2.51
C PRO A 59 -0.44 -25.50 -1.24
N PRO A 60 -0.20 -26.71 -0.73
CA PRO A 60 -0.91 -27.25 0.45
C PRO A 60 -0.72 -26.37 1.70
N ARG A 61 -1.73 -26.39 2.60
CA ARG A 61 -1.93 -25.44 3.72
C ARG A 61 -0.72 -25.26 4.66
N VAL A 62 0.15 -26.26 4.79
CA VAL A 62 1.35 -26.21 5.66
C VAL A 62 2.47 -25.34 5.05
N VAL A 63 2.51 -25.16 3.73
CA VAL A 63 3.47 -24.29 3.01
C VAL A 63 3.03 -22.81 3.07
N ARG A 64 1.83 -22.52 3.57
CA ARG A 64 1.21 -21.18 3.51
C ARG A 64 1.93 -20.17 4.39
N ALA A 65 2.38 -20.55 5.58
CA ALA A 65 3.11 -19.64 6.49
C ALA A 65 4.51 -19.29 5.95
N VAL A 66 5.25 -20.30 5.48
CA VAL A 66 6.58 -20.12 4.85
C VAL A 66 6.46 -19.29 3.57
N ASN A 67 5.40 -19.53 2.78
CA ASN A 67 5.13 -18.72 1.59
C ASN A 67 4.76 -17.28 1.94
N VAL A 68 4.00 -17.00 3.01
CA VAL A 68 3.72 -15.62 3.43
C VAL A 68 5.02 -14.89 3.83
N VAL A 69 5.92 -15.56 4.55
CA VAL A 69 7.22 -15.00 4.94
C VAL A 69 8.12 -14.76 3.72
N ARG A 70 8.19 -15.72 2.79
CA ARG A 70 8.93 -15.59 1.52
C ARG A 70 8.32 -14.52 0.61
N SER A 71 6.99 -14.45 0.52
CA SER A 71 6.27 -13.43 -0.26
C SER A 71 6.51 -12.04 0.30
N GLY A 72 6.54 -11.86 1.62
CA GLY A 72 6.89 -10.59 2.24
C GLY A 72 8.36 -10.18 2.01
N ALA A 73 9.29 -11.14 2.04
CA ALA A 73 10.70 -10.86 1.71
C ALA A 73 10.90 -10.52 0.22
N ARG A 74 10.11 -11.13 -0.68
CA ARG A 74 10.12 -10.81 -2.11
C ARG A 74 9.50 -9.44 -2.38
N ALA A 75 8.37 -9.12 -1.73
CA ALA A 75 7.73 -7.81 -1.84
C ALA A 75 8.67 -6.67 -1.43
N ALA A 76 9.41 -6.83 -0.34
CA ALA A 76 10.41 -5.83 0.11
C ALA A 76 11.52 -5.56 -0.92
N ARG A 77 11.77 -6.47 -1.87
CA ARG A 77 12.78 -6.30 -2.93
C ARG A 77 12.20 -5.70 -4.22
N ARG A 78 10.89 -5.53 -4.33
CA ARG A 78 10.21 -5.05 -5.54
C ARG A 78 9.98 -3.53 -5.57
N TRP A 79 10.35 -2.82 -4.52
CA TRP A 79 10.32 -1.36 -4.50
C TRP A 79 11.18 -0.80 -5.64
N ASP A 80 10.53 -0.15 -6.59
CA ASP A 80 11.14 0.66 -7.63
C ASP A 80 11.47 2.08 -7.11
N ALA A 81 12.07 2.90 -7.96
CA ALA A 81 12.48 4.26 -7.59
C ALA A 81 11.27 5.15 -7.26
N ASP A 82 10.19 5.03 -8.04
CA ASP A 82 8.99 5.86 -7.90
C ASP A 82 8.21 5.50 -6.64
N GLY A 83 8.01 4.21 -6.36
CA GLY A 83 7.43 3.73 -5.12
C GLY A 83 8.25 4.19 -3.92
N ARG A 84 9.58 4.12 -3.98
CA ARG A 84 10.44 4.64 -2.89
C ARG A 84 10.24 6.13 -2.69
N ALA A 85 10.31 6.92 -3.76
CA ALA A 85 10.09 8.37 -3.68
C ALA A 85 8.72 8.69 -3.08
N LEU A 86 7.69 7.95 -3.47
CA LEU A 86 6.35 8.07 -2.93
C LEU A 86 6.31 7.76 -1.42
N ALA A 87 6.90 6.65 -0.98
CA ALA A 87 6.91 6.27 0.43
C ALA A 87 7.76 7.22 1.29
N VAL A 88 8.76 7.91 0.72
CA VAL A 88 9.50 9.01 1.38
C VAL A 88 8.62 10.25 1.52
N ALA A 89 7.85 10.59 0.48
CA ALA A 89 7.00 11.78 0.47
C ALA A 89 5.71 11.60 1.31
N ALA A 90 5.23 10.36 1.46
CA ALA A 90 4.01 10.06 2.19
C ALA A 90 4.15 10.36 3.69
N ARG A 91 3.06 10.77 4.31
CA ARG A 91 2.97 10.90 5.77
C ARG A 91 2.60 9.60 6.44
N VAL A 92 1.89 8.72 5.72
CA VAL A 92 1.47 7.40 6.19
C VAL A 92 1.74 6.37 5.11
N VAL A 93 2.34 5.23 5.47
CA VAL A 93 2.53 4.07 4.59
C VAL A 93 1.71 2.92 5.15
N VAL A 94 0.72 2.46 4.38
CA VAL A 94 -0.27 1.47 4.81
C VAL A 94 0.01 0.14 4.10
N ALA A 95 0.19 -0.94 4.86
CA ALA A 95 0.17 -2.28 4.29
C ALA A 95 -1.27 -2.71 4.04
N ALA A 96 -1.67 -2.89 2.78
CA ALA A 96 -3.02 -3.34 2.42
C ALA A 96 -3.26 -4.80 2.81
N ASP A 97 -2.23 -5.64 2.68
CA ASP A 97 -2.28 -7.08 2.89
C ASP A 97 -1.09 -7.61 3.70
N ARG A 98 -1.20 -8.87 4.14
CA ARG A 98 -0.20 -9.50 5.00
C ARG A 98 1.19 -9.60 4.35
N PRO A 99 1.34 -9.95 3.06
CA PRO A 99 2.62 -9.84 2.35
C PRO A 99 3.22 -8.43 2.31
N ALA A 100 2.39 -7.38 2.22
CA ALA A 100 2.87 -6.00 2.17
C ALA A 100 3.52 -5.52 3.49
N VAL A 101 3.16 -6.11 4.63
CA VAL A 101 3.68 -5.72 5.96
C VAL A 101 5.21 -5.65 5.98
N ARG A 102 5.91 -6.68 5.49
CA ARG A 102 7.38 -6.66 5.46
C ARG A 102 7.95 -5.60 4.51
N ALA A 103 7.28 -5.35 3.38
CA ALA A 103 7.68 -4.32 2.44
C ALA A 103 7.54 -2.92 3.04
N VAL A 104 6.48 -2.68 3.82
CA VAL A 104 6.28 -1.45 4.59
C VAL A 104 7.33 -1.30 5.69
N TRP A 105 7.61 -2.33 6.49
CA TRP A 105 8.65 -2.22 7.53
C TRP A 105 10.06 -2.01 6.96
N ALA A 106 10.33 -2.50 5.75
CA ALA A 106 11.59 -2.24 5.06
C ALA A 106 11.79 -0.75 4.72
N THR A 107 10.72 0.06 4.70
CA THR A 107 10.84 1.50 4.42
C THR A 107 11.40 2.31 5.59
N ARG A 108 11.39 1.76 6.80
CA ARG A 108 11.83 2.44 8.04
C ARG A 108 13.24 3.02 7.96
N GLY A 109 14.11 2.45 7.13
CA GLY A 109 15.49 2.95 6.94
C GLY A 109 15.60 4.20 6.07
N TRP A 110 14.51 4.65 5.42
CA TRP A 110 14.55 5.73 4.45
C TRP A 110 13.30 6.62 4.40
N THR A 111 12.23 6.32 5.15
CA THR A 111 11.07 7.22 5.34
C THR A 111 10.86 7.62 6.79
N SER A 112 10.28 8.81 7.01
CA SER A 112 9.78 9.29 8.30
C SER A 112 8.28 9.06 8.50
N ALA A 113 7.61 8.45 7.52
CA ALA A 113 6.17 8.19 7.56
C ALA A 113 5.74 7.28 8.71
N ALA A 114 4.49 7.44 9.16
CA ALA A 114 3.85 6.46 10.03
C ALA A 114 3.63 5.15 9.27
N LEU A 115 4.22 4.05 9.76
CA LEU A 115 4.10 2.72 9.16
C LEU A 115 2.96 1.96 9.82
N VAL A 116 1.93 1.60 9.06
CA VAL A 116 0.71 1.00 9.61
C VAL A 116 0.34 -0.31 8.92
N ASN A 117 -0.14 -1.25 9.72
CA ASN A 117 -0.56 -2.58 9.25
C ASN A 117 -2.08 -2.58 9.06
N GLY A 118 -2.53 -2.64 7.80
CA GLY A 118 -3.94 -2.75 7.44
C GLY A 118 -4.65 -1.41 7.28
N VAL A 119 -5.60 -1.39 6.35
CA VAL A 119 -6.44 -0.22 6.03
C VAL A 119 -7.21 0.33 7.24
N PRO A 120 -7.80 -0.50 8.15
CA PRO A 120 -8.45 0.04 9.35
C PRO A 120 -7.52 0.82 10.28
N ALA A 121 -6.23 0.44 10.34
CA ALA A 121 -5.23 1.21 11.09
C ALA A 121 -4.86 2.50 10.36
N GLY A 122 -4.73 2.45 9.02
CA GLY A 122 -4.55 3.64 8.19
C GLY A 122 -5.65 4.68 8.39
N VAL A 123 -6.92 4.26 8.42
CA VAL A 123 -8.05 5.16 8.70
C VAL A 123 -7.93 5.83 10.07
N ARG A 124 -7.50 5.09 11.10
CA ARG A 124 -7.28 5.67 12.45
C ARG A 124 -6.15 6.68 12.47
N SER A 125 -5.14 6.53 11.61
CA SER A 125 -4.02 7.48 11.51
C SER A 125 -4.35 8.75 10.72
N LEU A 126 -5.51 8.80 10.05
CA LEU A 126 -5.96 9.95 9.26
C LEU A 126 -7.01 10.81 10.00
N ARG A 127 -7.51 10.34 11.14
CA ARG A 127 -8.43 11.05 12.03
C ARG A 127 -7.67 11.76 13.13
#